data_AF-A0A936FB55-F1
#
_entry.id   AF-A0A936FB55-F1
#
_cell.length_a   1.000
_cell.length_b   1.000
_cell.length_c   1.000
_cell.angle_alpha   90.00
_cell.angle_beta   90.00
_cell.angle_gamma   90.00
#
_symmetry.space_group_name_H-M   'P 1'
#
loop_
_entity.id
_entity.type
_entity.pdbx_description
1 polymer ?
#
loop_
_entity_poly.entity_id
_entity_poly.type
_entity_poly.pdbx_seq_one_letter_code
_entity_poly.pdbx_strand_id
1 'polypeptide(L)'
;MRINDFERSVSLVIKDRQGAEMRVSAVFHQDAHYLHHNRIALIGTRDQEIELLRLDTDGEIDWALHTRPDWNLSEDGSYKQSETGKGWVRSSGMMQGLAIADDSIQPFADLQILESCERIEHGYHGGIGAKYVFLQRPQGWYVHNRAWRTPDPPRKTGVWKKVKLLGIKFRLLQLTLHRDDPRTATEVERLDLPGIEMAPIASDMDPAAFYEGADRLWFLIRLLLVFLPPVHHTAPRGEERRRQARRYLA
;
A
#
# COMPACT_ATOMS: atom_id res chain seq x y z
N MET A 1 -11.42 -8.10 -0.79
CA MET A 1 -11.78 -8.74 -2.07
C MET A 1 -11.65 -7.67 -3.16
N ARG A 2 -10.47 -7.54 -3.77
CA ARG A 2 -10.38 -6.83 -5.06
C ARG A 2 -10.85 -7.82 -6.10
N ILE A 3 -11.83 -7.45 -6.90
CA ILE A 3 -12.17 -8.15 -8.13
C ILE A 3 -10.86 -8.18 -8.93
N ASN A 4 -10.38 -9.37 -9.33
CA ASN A 4 -9.25 -9.44 -10.25
C ASN A 4 -9.77 -8.92 -11.59
N ASP A 5 -9.63 -7.62 -11.81
CA ASP A 5 -9.90 -7.04 -13.10
C ASP A 5 -8.84 -7.58 -14.07
N PHE A 6 -9.25 -8.44 -15.01
CA PHE A 6 -8.38 -8.98 -16.06
C PHE A 6 -7.80 -7.86 -16.96
N GLU A 7 -8.43 -6.68 -16.89
CA GLU A 7 -8.04 -5.48 -17.60
C GLU A 7 -8.08 -4.26 -16.67
N ARG A 8 -7.03 -3.43 -16.71
CA ARG A 8 -6.97 -2.18 -15.93
C ARG A 8 -6.54 -1.02 -16.81
N SER A 9 -7.48 -0.10 -17.07
CA SER A 9 -7.22 1.15 -17.80
C SER A 9 -6.50 2.18 -16.95
N VAL A 10 -5.42 2.76 -17.48
CA VAL A 10 -4.55 3.71 -16.77
C VAL A 10 -3.96 4.74 -17.74
N SER A 11 -3.26 5.73 -17.20
CA SER A 11 -2.33 6.56 -17.96
C SER A 11 -0.90 6.21 -17.59
N LEU A 12 -0.02 6.17 -18.57
CA LEU A 12 1.40 5.86 -18.42
C LEU A 12 2.28 7.01 -18.87
N VAL A 13 3.44 7.10 -18.23
CA VAL A 13 4.62 7.81 -18.75
C VAL A 13 5.60 6.74 -19.20
N ILE A 14 5.97 6.76 -20.48
CA ILE A 14 7.00 5.93 -21.09
C ILE A 14 8.27 6.77 -21.18
N LYS A 15 9.42 6.16 -20.85
CA LYS A 15 10.72 6.80 -21.01
C LYS A 15 11.66 5.91 -21.82
N ASP A 16 12.38 6.54 -22.73
CA ASP A 16 13.45 5.88 -23.48
C ASP A 16 14.79 5.92 -22.72
N ARG A 17 15.83 5.31 -23.30
CA ARG A 17 17.17 5.28 -22.70
C ARG A 17 17.81 6.66 -22.56
N GLN A 18 17.40 7.62 -23.38
CA GLN A 18 17.92 8.99 -23.39
C GLN A 18 17.13 9.90 -22.44
N GLY A 19 16.06 9.38 -21.82
CA GLY A 19 15.19 10.10 -20.89
C GLY A 19 14.09 10.91 -21.57
N ALA A 20 13.85 10.74 -22.87
CA ALA A 20 12.70 11.32 -23.54
C ALA A 20 11.42 10.66 -23.02
N GLU A 21 10.44 11.48 -22.64
CA GLU A 21 9.20 11.02 -22.01
C GLU A 21 8.01 11.20 -22.93
N MET A 22 7.14 10.19 -22.99
CA MET A 22 5.85 10.24 -23.68
C MET A 22 4.74 9.85 -22.72
N ARG A 23 3.60 10.56 -22.76
CA ARG A 23 2.41 10.23 -21.97
C ARG A 23 1.35 9.59 -22.85
N VAL A 24 0.80 8.46 -22.41
CA VAL A 24 -0.12 7.66 -23.22
C VAL A 24 -1.19 7.02 -22.35
N SER A 25 -2.38 6.79 -22.90
CA SER A 25 -3.40 5.96 -22.26
C SER A 25 -3.06 4.49 -22.48
N ALA A 26 -3.36 3.63 -21.52
CA ALA A 26 -2.98 2.24 -21.62
C ALA A 26 -3.95 1.31 -20.89
N VAL A 27 -3.97 0.05 -21.29
CA VAL A 27 -4.74 -1.02 -20.63
C VAL A 27 -3.79 -2.14 -20.26
N PHE A 28 -3.68 -2.43 -18.97
CA PHE A 28 -3.00 -3.62 -18.50
C PHE A 28 -3.86 -4.84 -18.82
N HIS A 29 -3.26 -5.90 -19.33
CA HIS A 29 -3.90 -7.18 -19.61
C HIS A 29 -3.26 -8.30 -18.79
N GLN A 30 -4.10 -9.18 -18.26
CA GLN A 30 -3.70 -10.43 -17.66
C GLN A 30 -4.14 -11.59 -18.56
N ASP A 31 -3.21 -12.20 -19.28
CA ASP A 31 -3.49 -13.39 -20.08
C ASP A 31 -3.81 -14.60 -19.18
N ALA A 32 -4.59 -15.56 -19.69
CA ALA A 32 -5.15 -16.66 -18.91
C ALA A 32 -4.13 -17.55 -18.17
N HIS A 33 -2.86 -17.53 -18.57
CA HIS A 33 -1.78 -18.31 -17.97
C HIS A 33 -0.90 -17.53 -17.00
N TYR A 34 -1.18 -16.24 -16.78
CA TYR A 34 -0.38 -15.38 -15.91
C TYR A 34 -1.13 -15.04 -14.62
N LEU A 35 -0.40 -15.00 -13.51
CA LEU A 35 -0.93 -14.64 -12.18
C LEU A 35 -1.04 -13.13 -11.97
N HIS A 36 -0.34 -12.35 -12.79
CA HIS A 36 -0.28 -10.90 -12.77
C HIS A 36 -0.40 -10.37 -14.20
N HIS A 37 -0.70 -9.08 -14.35
CA HIS A 37 -0.64 -8.43 -15.65
C HIS A 37 0.74 -8.65 -16.28
N ASN A 38 0.74 -9.09 -17.53
CA ASN A 38 1.95 -9.46 -18.26
C ASN A 38 2.11 -8.64 -19.55
N ARG A 39 1.08 -7.88 -19.93
CA ARG A 39 1.06 -7.03 -21.11
C ARG A 39 0.36 -5.71 -20.83
N ILE A 40 0.77 -4.66 -21.52
CA ILE A 40 0.14 -3.35 -21.51
C ILE A 40 -0.16 -2.96 -22.96
N ALA A 41 -1.42 -2.77 -23.33
CA ALA A 41 -1.79 -2.21 -24.62
C ALA A 41 -1.76 -0.67 -24.53
N LEU A 42 -0.98 -0.02 -25.40
CA LEU A 42 -0.90 1.43 -25.53
C LEU A 42 -1.98 1.91 -26.50
N ILE A 43 -2.78 2.87 -26.03
CA ILE A 43 -3.98 3.36 -26.72
C ILE A 43 -3.83 4.85 -26.97
N GLY A 44 -4.07 5.26 -28.20
CA GLY A 44 -3.83 6.63 -28.62
C GLY A 44 -4.22 6.93 -30.05
N THR A 45 -3.80 8.10 -30.51
CA THR A 45 -3.96 8.55 -31.89
C THR A 45 -2.74 8.17 -32.75
N ARG A 46 -2.85 8.37 -34.07
CA ARG A 46 -1.73 8.15 -34.99
C ARG A 46 -0.51 9.00 -34.67
N ASP A 47 -0.71 10.22 -34.18
CA ASP A 47 0.40 11.10 -33.76
C ASP A 47 1.19 10.50 -32.60
N GLN A 48 0.51 9.86 -31.65
CA GLN A 48 1.15 9.17 -30.52
C GLN A 48 1.92 7.93 -30.97
N GLU A 49 1.42 7.19 -31.96
CA GLU A 49 2.17 6.08 -32.55
C GLU A 49 3.47 6.58 -33.23
N ILE A 50 3.41 7.69 -33.96
CA ILE A 50 4.59 8.31 -34.58
C ILE A 50 5.56 8.82 -33.52
N GLU A 51 5.07 9.38 -32.42
CA GLU A 51 5.89 9.81 -31.29
C GLU A 51 6.61 8.64 -30.63
N LEU A 52 5.94 7.50 -30.42
CA LEU A 52 6.54 6.28 -29.90
C LEU A 52 7.69 5.78 -30.80
N LEU A 53 7.53 5.85 -32.12
CA LEU A 53 8.58 5.46 -33.08
C LEU A 53 9.81 6.37 -33.05
N ARG A 54 9.70 7.58 -32.50
CA ARG A 54 10.82 8.52 -32.35
C ARG A 54 11.65 8.25 -31.10
N LEU A 55 11.15 7.46 -30.16
CA LEU A 55 11.87 7.09 -28.95
C LEU A 55 13.00 6.10 -29.27
N ASP A 56 14.17 6.30 -28.66
CA ASP A 56 15.30 5.38 -28.79
C ASP A 56 15.11 4.19 -27.84
N THR A 57 14.33 3.22 -28.31
CA THR A 57 13.86 2.11 -27.47
C THR A 57 14.78 0.89 -27.50
N ASP A 58 15.52 0.60 -28.59
CA ASP A 58 16.21 -0.70 -28.78
C ASP A 58 15.30 -1.91 -28.41
N GLY A 59 13.98 -1.73 -28.52
CA GLY A 59 12.96 -2.65 -28.03
C GLY A 59 12.58 -2.54 -26.55
N GLU A 60 13.37 -1.98 -25.64
CA GLU A 60 13.11 -1.86 -24.18
C GLU A 60 12.82 -0.41 -23.74
N ILE A 61 11.78 -0.25 -22.91
CA ILE A 61 11.43 1.05 -22.32
C ILE A 61 11.16 0.94 -20.82
N ASP A 62 11.38 2.05 -20.13
CA ASP A 62 10.89 2.24 -18.77
C ASP A 62 9.45 2.80 -18.83
N TRP A 63 8.60 2.34 -17.93
CA TRP A 63 7.23 2.83 -17.80
C TRP A 63 6.90 3.17 -16.35
N ALA A 64 6.00 4.13 -16.16
CA ALA A 64 5.49 4.54 -14.85
C ALA A 64 4.00 4.92 -14.95
N LEU A 65 3.20 4.54 -13.95
CA LEU A 65 1.84 5.06 -13.83
C LEU A 65 1.86 6.58 -13.70
N HIS A 66 1.18 7.25 -14.61
CA HIS A 66 0.96 8.68 -14.52
C HIS A 66 -0.06 8.96 -13.43
N THR A 67 0.43 9.42 -12.28
CA THR A 67 -0.43 9.92 -11.21
C THR A 67 -0.64 11.41 -11.43
N ARG A 68 -1.89 11.82 -11.67
CA ARG A 68 -2.18 13.24 -11.76
C ARG A 68 -2.08 13.87 -10.35
N PRO A 69 -1.45 15.05 -10.19
CA PRO A 69 -1.31 15.70 -8.88
C PRO A 69 -2.64 16.04 -8.21
N ASP A 70 -3.72 16.18 -8.99
CA ASP A 70 -5.09 16.47 -8.54
C ASP A 70 -5.88 15.22 -8.12
N TRP A 71 -5.35 14.01 -8.34
CA TRP A 71 -5.99 12.79 -7.87
C TRP A 71 -5.67 12.54 -6.39
N ASN A 72 -6.65 12.83 -5.53
CA ASN A 72 -6.62 12.40 -4.13
C ASN A 72 -6.86 10.89 -4.04
N LEU A 73 -5.79 10.11 -4.23
CA LEU A 73 -5.80 8.65 -4.02
C LEU A 73 -6.03 8.28 -2.54
N SER A 74 -5.83 9.24 -1.63
CA SER A 74 -6.13 9.12 -0.21
C SER A 74 -6.46 10.50 0.38
N GLU A 75 -7.21 10.52 1.49
CA GLU A 75 -7.34 11.71 2.36
C GLU A 75 -6.00 12.06 3.06
N ASP A 76 -5.04 11.13 3.04
CA ASP A 76 -3.66 11.33 3.50
C ASP A 76 -2.82 11.97 2.38
N GLY A 77 -2.53 13.27 2.51
CA GLY A 77 -1.70 14.02 1.55
C GLY A 77 -0.23 13.54 1.44
N SER A 78 0.19 12.57 2.25
CA SER A 78 1.51 11.92 2.16
C SER A 78 1.46 10.54 1.49
N TYR A 79 0.28 10.07 1.10
CA TYR A 79 0.12 8.84 0.34
C TYR A 79 0.64 9.03 -1.09
N LYS A 80 1.63 8.23 -1.47
CA LYS A 80 2.05 8.10 -2.87
C LYS A 80 1.99 6.63 -3.27
N GLN A 81 1.24 6.34 -4.30
CA GLN A 81 1.34 5.07 -5.00
C GLN A 81 2.05 5.34 -6.30
N SER A 82 3.16 4.66 -6.53
CA SER A 82 3.87 4.69 -7.80
C SER A 82 4.07 3.25 -8.24
N GLU A 83 3.62 2.92 -9.44
CA GLU A 83 3.94 1.65 -10.08
C GLU A 83 4.82 1.98 -11.28
N THR A 84 5.98 1.32 -11.34
CA THR A 84 7.02 1.54 -12.36
C THR A 84 7.54 0.21 -12.84
N GLY A 85 8.09 0.16 -14.04
CA GLY A 85 8.69 -1.07 -14.53
C GLY A 85 9.39 -0.91 -15.86
N LYS A 86 9.70 -2.07 -16.44
CA LYS A 86 10.35 -2.21 -17.74
C LYS A 86 9.52 -3.09 -18.65
N GLY A 87 9.59 -2.83 -19.94
CA GLY A 87 8.91 -3.69 -20.90
C GLY A 87 9.48 -3.61 -22.30
N TRP A 88 9.20 -4.65 -23.09
CA TRP A 88 9.51 -4.65 -24.51
C TRP A 88 8.35 -4.11 -25.34
N VAL A 89 8.63 -3.11 -26.17
CA VAL A 89 7.66 -2.53 -27.09
C VAL A 89 7.55 -3.40 -28.34
N ARG A 90 6.32 -3.71 -28.71
CA ARG A 90 5.96 -4.29 -30.01
C ARG A 90 4.91 -3.42 -30.63
N SER A 91 5.17 -2.90 -31.83
CA SER A 91 4.14 -2.17 -32.58
C SER A 91 3.05 -3.16 -33.00
N SER A 92 1.79 -2.80 -32.73
CA SER A 92 0.61 -3.56 -33.13
C SER A 92 0.01 -2.98 -34.42
N GLY A 93 0.36 -1.73 -34.74
CA GLY A 93 -0.21 -0.95 -35.84
C GLY A 93 -1.64 -0.52 -35.57
N MET A 94 -2.09 0.54 -36.24
CA MET A 94 -3.48 1.01 -36.17
C MET A 94 -4.29 0.49 -37.36
N MET A 95 -5.58 0.22 -37.15
CA MET A 95 -6.48 -0.12 -38.25
C MET A 95 -6.76 1.13 -39.11
N GLN A 96 -6.87 0.91 -40.42
CA GLN A 96 -7.15 1.95 -41.41
C GLN A 96 -8.38 1.58 -42.26
N GLY A 97 -9.15 2.58 -42.68
CA GLY A 97 -10.28 2.38 -43.58
C GLY A 97 -11.17 3.62 -43.68
N LEU A 98 -12.04 3.67 -44.69
CA LEU A 98 -12.94 4.80 -44.95
C LEU A 98 -13.90 5.12 -43.78
N ALA A 99 -14.10 4.19 -42.85
CA ALA A 99 -14.99 4.33 -41.69
C ALA A 99 -14.24 4.64 -40.37
N ILE A 100 -12.92 4.80 -40.41
CA ILE A 100 -12.09 5.10 -39.24
C ILE A 100 -11.59 6.53 -39.41
N ALA A 101 -11.94 7.41 -38.47
CA ALA A 101 -11.47 8.79 -38.48
C ALA A 101 -9.97 8.87 -38.13
N ASP A 102 -9.26 9.84 -38.68
CA ASP A 102 -7.81 10.00 -38.47
C ASP A 102 -7.44 10.27 -36.99
N ASP A 103 -8.38 10.81 -36.21
CA ASP A 103 -8.27 11.08 -34.77
C ASP A 103 -8.83 9.93 -33.90
N SER A 104 -9.14 8.77 -34.50
CA SER A 104 -9.66 7.63 -33.77
C SER A 104 -8.63 7.11 -32.77
N ILE A 105 -9.08 6.97 -31.52
CA ILE A 105 -8.28 6.40 -30.43
C ILE A 105 -8.31 4.87 -30.56
N GLN A 106 -7.15 4.26 -30.78
CA GLN A 106 -7.01 2.81 -30.95
C GLN A 106 -5.75 2.28 -30.25
N PRO A 107 -5.70 0.97 -29.93
CA PRO A 107 -4.44 0.32 -29.59
C PRO A 107 -3.45 0.44 -30.75
N PHE A 108 -2.22 0.86 -30.48
CA PHE A 108 -1.19 1.02 -31.52
C PHE A 108 0.11 0.28 -31.22
N ALA A 109 0.34 -0.09 -29.97
CA ALA A 109 1.50 -0.88 -29.55
C ALA A 109 1.20 -1.68 -28.28
N ASP A 110 1.89 -2.80 -28.13
CA ASP A 110 1.87 -3.65 -26.93
C ASP A 110 3.23 -3.58 -26.22
N LEU A 111 3.16 -3.52 -24.90
CA LEU A 111 4.29 -3.56 -23.99
C LEU A 111 4.28 -4.90 -23.26
N GLN A 112 5.26 -5.75 -23.53
CA GLN A 112 5.46 -6.98 -22.76
C GLN A 112 6.18 -6.62 -21.46
N ILE A 113 5.53 -6.83 -20.31
CA ILE A 113 6.10 -6.47 -19.01
C ILE A 113 7.25 -7.42 -18.67
N LEU A 114 8.46 -6.87 -18.52
CA LEU A 114 9.64 -7.61 -18.06
C LEU A 114 9.76 -7.51 -16.54
N GLU A 115 9.58 -6.29 -16.04
CA GLU A 115 9.64 -5.96 -14.61
C GLU A 115 8.48 -5.05 -14.26
N SER A 116 7.86 -5.28 -13.11
CA SER A 116 6.88 -4.39 -12.50
C SER A 116 7.19 -4.26 -11.02
N CYS A 117 7.26 -3.03 -10.56
CA CYS A 117 7.53 -2.65 -9.18
C CYS A 117 6.41 -1.72 -8.73
N GLU A 118 5.56 -2.21 -7.84
CA GLU A 118 4.60 -1.39 -7.13
C GLU A 118 5.24 -0.88 -5.83
N ARG A 119 5.39 0.45 -5.74
CA ARG A 119 5.82 1.14 -4.54
C ARG A 119 4.65 1.90 -3.94
N ILE A 120 4.22 1.45 -2.77
CA ILE A 120 3.17 2.11 -1.99
C ILE A 120 3.81 2.83 -0.80
N GLU A 121 3.91 4.14 -0.90
CA GLU A 121 4.26 5.02 0.21
C GLU A 121 2.99 5.38 0.96
N HIS A 122 2.66 4.60 1.99
CA HIS A 122 1.67 5.02 2.98
C HIS A 122 2.31 5.99 3.94
N GLY A 123 1.62 7.10 4.24
CA GLY A 123 2.00 8.11 5.23
C GLY A 123 2.81 7.56 6.40
N TYR A 124 4.10 7.52 6.13
CA TYR A 124 5.18 7.56 7.07
C TYR A 124 5.43 9.06 7.15
N HIS A 125 5.48 9.62 8.35
CA HIS A 125 6.09 10.93 8.50
C HIS A 125 7.40 10.91 7.70
N GLY A 126 7.59 11.84 6.77
CA GLY A 126 8.78 11.93 5.92
C GLY A 126 10.02 12.19 6.76
N GLY A 127 10.47 11.16 7.46
CA GLY A 127 11.37 11.19 8.60
C GLY A 127 11.56 9.79 9.16
N ILE A 128 12.48 9.68 10.11
CA ILE A 128 12.90 8.41 10.69
C ILE A 128 11.73 7.75 11.45
N GLY A 129 11.59 6.43 11.38
CA GLY A 129 10.56 5.69 12.11
C GLY A 129 10.91 4.21 12.22
N ALA A 130 10.22 3.49 13.10
CA ALA A 130 10.40 2.05 13.28
C ALA A 130 9.05 1.33 13.40
N LYS A 131 8.94 0.14 12.83
CA LYS A 131 7.77 -0.75 12.97
C LYS A 131 8.24 -2.08 13.53
N TYR A 132 7.60 -2.52 14.61
CA TYR A 132 7.88 -3.81 15.22
C TYR A 132 6.60 -4.63 15.29
N VAL A 133 6.58 -5.81 14.70
CA VAL A 133 5.41 -6.69 14.64
C VAL A 133 5.62 -7.94 15.49
N PHE A 134 4.53 -8.48 16.03
CA PHE A 134 4.54 -9.78 16.71
C PHE A 134 3.82 -10.81 15.85
N LEU A 135 4.30 -12.05 15.89
CA LEU A 135 3.63 -13.18 15.23
C LEU A 135 2.39 -13.65 16.02
N GLN A 136 2.37 -13.43 17.34
CA GLN A 136 1.25 -13.78 18.20
C GLN A 136 0.66 -12.53 18.84
N ARG A 137 -0.68 -12.44 18.86
CA ARG A 137 -1.43 -11.35 19.49
C ARG A 137 -1.30 -11.42 21.01
N PRO A 138 -0.69 -10.41 21.68
CA PRO A 138 -0.75 -10.34 23.13
C PRO A 138 -2.20 -10.20 23.62
N GLN A 139 -2.53 -10.81 24.76
CA GLN A 139 -3.87 -10.69 25.34
C GLN A 139 -4.18 -9.22 25.66
N GLY A 140 -5.35 -8.72 25.22
CA GLY A 140 -5.71 -7.31 25.39
C GLY A 140 -5.20 -6.36 24.31
N TRP A 141 -4.53 -6.87 23.26
CA TRP A 141 -4.04 -6.06 22.15
C TRP A 141 -5.18 -5.66 21.19
N TYR A 142 -5.85 -4.55 21.49
CA TYR A 142 -6.94 -4.00 20.68
C TYR A 142 -6.61 -2.62 20.14
N VAL A 143 -6.71 -2.47 18.82
CA VAL A 143 -6.59 -1.18 18.15
C VAL A 143 -8.00 -0.65 17.86
N HIS A 144 -8.45 0.34 18.63
CA HIS A 144 -9.77 0.93 18.44
C HIS A 144 -9.88 1.61 17.07
N ASN A 145 -10.90 1.20 16.29
CA ASN A 145 -11.20 1.79 15.00
C ASN A 145 -11.98 3.11 15.20
N ARG A 146 -11.48 4.23 14.67
CA ARG A 146 -12.26 5.47 14.54
C ARG A 146 -13.09 5.53 13.25
N ALA A 147 -12.73 4.75 12.24
CA ALA A 147 -13.38 4.71 10.94
C ALA A 147 -14.38 3.55 10.87
N TRP A 148 -15.59 3.77 11.38
CA TRP A 148 -16.69 2.78 11.37
C TRP A 148 -17.17 2.40 9.95
N ARG A 149 -16.69 3.08 8.91
CA ARG A 149 -17.22 3.00 7.54
C ARG A 149 -16.50 2.01 6.62
N THR A 150 -15.34 1.47 7.03
CA THR A 150 -14.62 0.46 6.23
C THR A 150 -14.60 -0.87 6.98
N PRO A 151 -15.26 -1.92 6.49
CA PRO A 151 -15.13 -3.25 7.06
C PRO A 151 -13.69 -3.71 6.84
N ASP A 152 -12.91 -3.74 7.92
CA ASP A 152 -11.57 -4.30 8.01
C ASP A 152 -10.47 -3.71 7.10
N PRO A 153 -9.92 -2.54 7.47
CA PRO A 153 -8.77 -1.99 6.77
C PRO A 153 -7.51 -2.89 6.91
N PRO A 154 -6.62 -2.91 5.91
CA PRO A 154 -5.36 -3.66 5.93
C PRO A 154 -4.38 -3.17 7.01
N ARG A 155 -4.63 -1.97 7.54
CA ARG A 155 -3.84 -1.35 8.61
C ARG A 155 -4.76 -0.66 9.58
N LYS A 156 -4.66 -1.01 10.87
CA LYS A 156 -5.31 -0.29 11.98
C LYS A 156 -4.23 0.35 12.83
N THR A 157 -4.42 1.61 13.22
CA THR A 157 -3.48 2.33 14.09
C THR A 157 -4.18 2.93 15.30
N GLY A 158 -3.50 2.92 16.43
CA GLY A 158 -3.96 3.49 17.69
C GLY A 158 -3.55 4.95 17.84
N VAL A 159 -3.78 5.50 19.04
CA VAL A 159 -3.38 6.86 19.39
C VAL A 159 -1.90 6.92 19.74
N TRP A 160 -1.20 7.96 19.27
CA TRP A 160 0.17 8.24 19.65
C TRP A 160 0.33 8.50 21.16
N LYS A 161 1.32 7.83 21.75
CA LYS A 161 1.80 8.02 23.13
C LYS A 161 3.24 8.52 23.06
N LYS A 162 3.55 9.55 23.84
CA LYS A 162 4.88 10.19 23.84
C LYS A 162 5.72 9.67 25.00
N VAL A 163 6.95 9.25 24.72
CA VAL A 163 8.00 8.93 25.70
C VAL A 163 9.04 10.04 25.61
N LYS A 164 8.78 11.14 26.34
CA LYS A 164 9.61 12.36 26.28
C LYS A 164 11.08 12.09 26.56
N LEU A 165 11.38 11.17 27.49
CA LEU A 165 12.74 10.78 27.86
C LEU A 165 13.58 10.23 26.70
N LEU A 166 12.92 9.60 25.72
CA LEU A 166 13.59 9.02 24.56
C LEU A 166 13.41 9.88 23.30
N GLY A 167 12.71 11.02 23.39
CA GLY A 167 12.35 11.80 22.20
C GLY A 167 11.44 11.04 21.23
N ILE A 168 10.77 9.95 21.64
CA ILE A 168 10.01 9.04 20.77
C ILE A 168 8.52 9.09 21.08
N LYS A 169 7.69 8.99 20.05
CA LYS A 169 6.27 8.68 20.15
C LYS A 169 6.01 7.29 19.56
N PHE A 170 5.13 6.52 20.18
CA PHE A 170 4.72 5.20 19.70
C PHE A 170 3.20 5.05 19.66
N ARG A 171 2.67 4.16 18.82
CA ARG A 171 1.25 3.79 18.80
C ARG A 171 1.09 2.30 18.51
N LEU A 172 -0.02 1.74 18.94
CA LEU A 172 -0.40 0.38 18.54
C LEU A 172 -0.68 0.34 17.04
N LEU A 173 -0.30 -0.77 16.42
CA LEU A 173 -0.48 -1.10 15.03
C LEU A 173 -1.11 -2.49 14.96
N GLN A 174 -1.97 -2.69 13.97
CA GLN A 174 -2.36 -4.02 13.51
C GLN A 174 -2.25 -4.00 11.99
N LEU A 175 -1.46 -4.92 11.45
CA LEU A 175 -1.32 -5.16 10.02
C LEU A 175 -2.11 -6.42 9.69
N THR A 176 -2.98 -6.33 8.70
CA THR A 176 -3.68 -7.49 8.17
C THR A 176 -2.90 -7.97 6.95
N LEU A 177 -2.39 -9.20 7.03
CA LEU A 177 -1.79 -9.90 5.91
C LEU A 177 -2.74 -10.99 5.44
N HIS A 178 -2.73 -11.26 4.14
CA HIS A 178 -3.40 -12.41 3.55
C HIS A 178 -2.33 -13.41 3.17
N ARG A 179 -2.43 -14.62 3.71
CA ARG A 179 -1.56 -15.73 3.32
C ARG A 179 -2.36 -16.64 2.40
N ASP A 180 -1.87 -16.77 1.17
CA ASP A 180 -2.36 -17.75 0.22
C ASP A 180 -1.47 -18.99 0.35
N ASP A 181 -2.00 -20.06 0.96
CA ASP A 181 -1.33 -21.36 0.97
C ASP A 181 -1.88 -22.23 -0.18
N PRO A 182 -1.10 -22.49 -1.25
CA PRO A 182 -1.59 -23.19 -2.42
C PRO A 182 -1.91 -24.68 -2.17
N ARG A 183 -1.56 -25.23 -0.99
CA ARG A 183 -1.79 -26.65 -0.65
C ARG A 183 -3.09 -26.91 0.11
N THR A 184 -3.68 -25.88 0.71
CA THR A 184 -4.92 -25.95 1.48
C THR A 184 -5.95 -25.04 0.83
N ALA A 185 -6.80 -25.63 0.00
CA ALA A 185 -7.77 -24.96 -0.84
C ALA A 185 -8.70 -23.96 -0.13
N THR A 186 -9.24 -23.03 -0.93
CA THR A 186 -10.50 -22.25 -0.78
C THR A 186 -10.58 -21.10 0.23
N GLU A 187 -9.75 -21.02 1.27
CA GLU A 187 -9.84 -19.94 2.27
C GLU A 187 -8.58 -19.08 2.28
N VAL A 188 -8.74 -17.78 2.00
CA VAL A 188 -7.68 -16.78 2.20
C VAL A 188 -7.46 -16.64 3.70
N GLU A 189 -6.33 -17.14 4.22
CA GLU A 189 -6.02 -17.03 5.64
C GLU A 189 -5.66 -15.58 5.96
N ARG A 190 -6.53 -14.94 6.75
CA ARG A 190 -6.30 -13.59 7.25
C ARG A 190 -5.44 -13.64 8.51
N LEU A 191 -4.21 -13.16 8.41
CA LEU A 191 -3.27 -13.01 9.50
C LEU A 191 -3.26 -11.56 10.00
N ASP A 192 -3.92 -11.32 11.13
CA ASP A 192 -3.86 -10.03 11.82
C ASP A 192 -2.62 -9.97 12.71
N LEU A 193 -1.54 -9.37 12.21
CA LEU A 193 -0.30 -9.14 12.96
C LEU A 193 -0.41 -7.91 13.86
N PRO A 194 -0.37 -8.05 15.19
CA PRO A 194 -0.17 -6.90 16.09
C PRO A 194 1.21 -6.28 15.87
N GLY A 195 1.36 -5.01 16.19
CA GLY A 195 2.66 -4.35 16.20
C GLY A 195 2.65 -3.00 16.87
N ILE A 196 3.80 -2.37 16.91
CA ILE A 196 4.02 -1.02 17.40
C ILE A 196 4.70 -0.23 16.31
N GLU A 197 4.19 0.97 16.10
CA GLU A 197 4.82 1.97 15.24
C GLU A 197 5.43 3.05 16.12
N MET A 198 6.69 3.39 15.85
CA MET A 198 7.46 4.42 16.55
C MET A 198 7.94 5.49 15.58
N ALA A 199 7.99 6.73 16.04
CA ALA A 199 8.48 7.88 15.31
C ALA A 199 9.11 8.88 16.30
N PRO A 200 9.99 9.79 15.88
CA PRO A 200 10.51 10.82 16.76
C PRO A 200 9.41 11.84 17.09
N ILE A 201 9.55 12.48 18.25
CA ILE A 201 8.70 13.60 18.67
C ILE A 201 9.08 14.86 17.89
N ALA A 202 10.38 15.09 17.71
CA ALA A 202 10.94 16.20 16.95
C ALA A 202 11.40 15.72 15.55
N SER A 203 11.23 16.55 14.53
CA SER A 203 11.54 16.20 13.14
C SER A 203 13.04 16.17 12.81
N ASP A 204 13.86 16.79 13.65
CA ASP A 204 15.31 16.97 13.52
C ASP A 204 16.12 16.00 14.41
N MET A 205 15.46 15.00 15.00
CA MET A 205 16.14 13.99 15.81
C MET A 205 17.16 13.23 14.96
N ASP A 206 18.36 13.04 15.51
CA ASP A 206 19.40 12.22 14.89
C ASP A 206 18.89 10.77 14.62
N PRO A 207 19.02 10.24 13.39
CA PRO A 207 18.59 8.89 13.06
C PRO A 207 19.18 7.79 13.95
N ALA A 208 20.47 7.88 14.29
CA ALA A 208 21.12 6.83 15.08
C ALA A 208 20.59 6.81 16.52
N ALA A 209 20.48 8.00 17.15
CA ALA A 209 19.85 8.15 18.45
C ALA A 209 18.37 7.70 18.46
N PHE A 210 17.64 7.92 17.37
CA PHE A 210 16.26 7.44 17.23
C PHE A 210 16.20 5.90 17.24
N TYR A 211 16.97 5.22 16.39
CA TYR A 211 16.89 3.75 16.28
C TYR A 211 17.35 3.08 17.58
N GLU A 212 18.39 3.61 18.23
CA GLU A 212 18.82 3.11 19.53
C GLU A 212 17.72 3.28 20.60
N GLY A 213 17.07 4.45 20.64
CA GLY A 213 15.95 4.70 21.54
C GLY A 213 14.74 3.81 21.24
N ALA A 214 14.46 3.56 19.96
CA ALA A 214 13.37 2.73 19.49
C ALA A 214 13.59 1.27 19.88
N ASP A 215 14.81 0.74 19.70
CA ASP A 215 15.17 -0.61 20.09
C ASP A 215 15.13 -0.81 21.61
N ARG A 216 15.63 0.18 22.38
CA ARG A 216 15.52 0.16 23.85
C ARG A 216 14.05 0.15 24.30
N LEU A 217 13.23 1.03 23.73
CA LEU A 217 11.80 1.09 24.04
C LEU A 217 11.09 -0.21 23.65
N TRP A 218 11.43 -0.76 22.50
CA TRP A 218 10.88 -2.02 22.00
C TRP A 218 11.27 -3.20 22.89
N PHE A 219 12.52 -3.28 23.34
CA PHE A 219 12.98 -4.27 24.29
C PHE A 219 12.18 -4.19 25.61
N LEU A 220 11.99 -2.99 26.15
CA LEU A 220 11.18 -2.79 27.36
C LEU A 220 9.73 -3.22 27.16
N ILE A 221 9.12 -2.89 26.01
CA ILE A 221 7.75 -3.31 25.73
C ILE A 221 7.66 -4.84 25.59
N ARG A 222 8.65 -5.48 24.96
CA ARG A 222 8.71 -6.96 24.90
C ARG A 222 8.82 -7.58 26.29
N LEU A 223 9.66 -7.04 27.16
CA LEU A 223 9.73 -7.50 28.56
C LEU A 223 8.38 -7.36 29.26
N LEU A 224 7.71 -6.22 29.12
CA LEU A 224 6.39 -6.01 29.71
C LEU A 224 5.36 -7.01 29.17
N LEU A 225 5.37 -7.31 27.88
CA LEU A 225 4.42 -8.27 27.28
C LEU A 225 4.69 -9.72 27.67
N VAL A 226 5.95 -10.09 27.90
CA VAL A 226 6.32 -11.44 28.34
C VAL A 226 6.07 -11.63 29.84
N PHE A 227 6.31 -10.60 30.65
CA PHE A 227 6.32 -10.71 32.12
C PHE A 227 5.12 -10.09 32.84
N LEU A 228 4.25 -9.31 32.17
CA LEU A 228 2.96 -8.98 32.78
C LEU A 228 2.05 -10.20 32.72
N PRO A 229 1.55 -10.69 33.87
CA PRO A 229 0.56 -11.76 33.89
C PRO A 229 -0.70 -11.30 33.16
N PRO A 230 -1.48 -12.23 32.58
CA PRO A 230 -2.78 -11.91 32.03
C PRO A 230 -3.59 -11.27 33.14
N VAL A 231 -3.86 -9.96 33.02
CA VAL A 231 -4.84 -9.31 33.88
C VAL A 231 -6.15 -9.99 33.54
N HIS A 232 -6.59 -10.89 34.41
CA HIS A 232 -7.97 -11.35 34.41
C HIS A 232 -8.82 -10.09 34.55
N HIS A 233 -9.29 -9.57 33.42
CA HIS A 233 -10.48 -8.76 33.41
C HIS A 233 -11.62 -9.71 33.81
N THR A 234 -11.75 -9.97 35.12
CA THR A 234 -13.06 -10.15 35.72
C THR A 234 -13.77 -8.82 35.49
N ALA A 235 -14.35 -8.65 34.29
CA ALA A 235 -15.41 -7.69 34.11
C ALA A 235 -16.43 -8.03 35.21
N PRO A 236 -16.81 -7.09 36.09
CA PRO A 236 -17.93 -7.34 36.97
C PRO A 236 -19.11 -7.67 36.05
N ARG A 237 -19.65 -8.90 36.16
CA ARG A 237 -20.88 -9.31 35.50
C ARG A 237 -21.90 -8.19 35.77
N GLY A 238 -22.66 -7.77 34.76
CA GLY A 238 -23.48 -6.55 34.77
C GLY A 238 -24.40 -6.33 35.99
N GLU A 239 -24.59 -7.33 36.85
CA GLU A 239 -25.27 -7.22 38.14
C GLU A 239 -24.48 -6.46 39.22
N GLU A 240 -23.15 -6.51 39.23
CA GLU A 240 -22.33 -5.84 40.27
C GLU A 240 -22.30 -4.31 40.08
N ARG A 241 -22.26 -3.84 38.83
CA ARG A 241 -22.43 -2.42 38.50
C ARG A 241 -23.83 -1.89 38.88
N ARG A 242 -24.87 -2.72 38.74
CA ARG A 242 -26.24 -2.37 39.17
C ARG A 242 -26.37 -2.32 40.70
N ARG A 243 -25.67 -3.18 41.44
CA ARG A 243 -25.63 -3.14 42.92
C ARG A 243 -24.81 -1.97 43.46
N GLN A 244 -23.69 -1.61 42.83
CA GLN A 244 -22.92 -0.42 43.22
C GLN A 244 -23.69 0.88 42.94
N ALA A 245 -24.34 1.01 41.78
CA ALA A 245 -25.15 2.19 41.47
C ALA A 245 -26.33 2.39 42.45
N ARG A 246 -26.93 1.30 42.96
CA ARG A 246 -27.98 1.37 43.97
C ARG A 246 -27.49 1.74 45.38
N ARG A 247 -26.20 1.54 45.68
CA ARG A 247 -25.59 1.96 46.96
C ARG A 247 -25.16 3.42 47.00
N TYR A 248 -25.04 4.07 45.84
CA TYR A 248 -24.72 5.51 45.76
C TYR A 248 -25.96 6.39 45.56
N LEU A 249 -27.14 5.78 45.41
CA LEU A 249 -28.43 6.45 45.19
C LEU A 249 -29.45 6.14 46.31
N ALA A 250 -29.00 5.53 47.41
CA ALA A 250 -29.74 5.35 48.65
C ALA A 250 -28.93 5.97 49.80
#